data_AF-A0A661GSR8-F1
#
_entry.id   AF-A0A661GSR8-F1
#
_cell.length_a   1.000
_cell.length_b   1.000
_cell.length_c   1.000
_cell.angle_alpha   90.00
_cell.angle_beta   90.00
_cell.angle_gamma   90.00
#
_symmetry.space_group_name_H-M   'P 1'
#
loop_
_entity.id
_entity.type
_entity.pdbx_description
1 polymer ?
#
loop_
_entity_poly.entity_id
_entity_poly.type
_entity_poly.pdbx_seq_one_letter_code
_entity_poly.pdbx_strand_id
1 'polypeptide(L)'
;AYYGDYHDDLSWATLGLFGGNDEEGKPLASSLMPQADFLARYERASGNKVNMDTLAYFHIFSYYKIAVIAAATSVRVAYSRRTHLDAMMNFASGLGSVAISELNRLLDKATA
;
A
#
# COMPACT_ATOMS: atom_id res chain seq x y z
N ALA A 1 12.07 2.11 9.68
CA ALA A 1 11.67 3.53 9.83
C ALA A 1 12.78 4.39 9.23
N TYR A 2 12.40 5.42 8.48
CA TYR A 2 13.31 6.40 7.88
C TYR A 2 12.63 7.78 7.88
N TYR A 3 13.40 8.87 7.77
CA TYR A 3 12.83 10.21 7.62
C TYR A 3 12.36 10.40 6.18
N GLY A 4 11.08 10.68 5.99
CA GLY A 4 10.46 10.85 4.67
C GLY A 4 9.19 11.70 4.75
N ASP A 5 8.56 11.87 3.59
CA ASP A 5 7.26 12.53 3.51
C ASP A 5 6.19 11.68 4.19
N TYR A 6 5.38 12.29 5.06
CA TYR A 6 4.33 11.58 5.80
C TYR A 6 3.23 10.99 4.91
N HIS A 7 3.09 11.46 3.67
CA HIS A 7 2.16 10.86 2.71
C HIS A 7 2.54 9.42 2.37
N ASP A 8 3.81 9.00 2.53
CA ASP A 8 4.19 7.60 2.33
C ASP A 8 3.52 6.68 3.37
N ASP A 9 3.55 7.07 4.64
CA ASP A 9 2.90 6.31 5.72
C ASP A 9 1.37 6.39 5.62
N LEU A 10 0.82 7.55 5.23
CA LEU A 10 -0.63 7.68 4.98
C LEU A 10 -1.08 6.80 3.81
N SER A 11 -0.29 6.77 2.75
CA SER A 11 -0.51 5.88 1.59
C SER A 11 -0.55 4.43 2.06
N TRP A 12 0.42 4.00 2.87
CA TRP A 12 0.47 2.64 3.40
C TRP A 12 -0.79 2.29 4.22
N ALA A 13 -1.25 3.20 5.09
CA ALA A 13 -2.45 2.99 5.92
C ALA A 13 -3.76 2.97 5.11
N THR A 14 -3.78 3.64 3.96
CA THR A 14 -4.95 3.78 3.08
C THR A 14 -4.86 2.91 1.82
N LEU A 15 -3.86 2.03 1.73
CA LEU A 15 -3.67 1.20 0.55
C LEU A 15 -4.80 0.17 0.43
N GLY A 16 -5.42 0.09 -0.74
CA GLY A 16 -6.51 -0.88 -1.00
C GLY A 16 -6.11 -2.33 -0.74
N LEU A 17 -4.85 -2.70 -1.02
CA LEU A 17 -4.34 -4.06 -0.77
C LEU A 17 -4.39 -4.47 0.72
N PHE A 18 -4.30 -3.51 1.65
CA PHE A 18 -4.29 -3.78 3.09
C PHE A 18 -5.63 -3.48 3.76
N GLY A 19 -6.63 -3.09 2.98
CA GLY A 19 -7.96 -2.76 3.44
C GLY A 19 -9.05 -3.55 2.74
N GLY A 20 -10.27 -3.20 3.09
CA GLY A 20 -11.50 -3.65 2.43
C GLY A 20 -12.45 -2.48 2.27
N ASN A 21 -13.62 -2.78 1.74
CA ASN A 21 -14.70 -1.82 1.64
C ASN A 21 -15.70 -2.05 2.78
N ASP A 22 -16.47 -1.02 3.13
CA ASP A 22 -17.66 -1.17 3.98
C ASP A 22 -18.84 -1.80 3.22
N GLU A 23 -19.99 -1.91 3.87
CA GLU A 23 -21.21 -2.52 3.33
C GLU A 23 -21.74 -1.76 2.10
N GLU A 24 -21.41 -0.47 1.99
CA GLU A 24 -21.75 0.42 0.88
C GLU A 24 -20.69 0.44 -0.23
N GLY A 25 -19.59 -0.31 -0.08
CA GLY A 25 -18.52 -0.39 -1.08
C GLY A 25 -17.50 0.75 -1.02
N LYS A 26 -17.50 1.57 0.03
CA LYS A 26 -16.53 2.66 0.22
C LYS A 26 -15.23 2.14 0.86
N PRO A 27 -14.06 2.58 0.39
CA PRO A 27 -12.79 2.08 0.89
C PRO A 27 -12.52 2.52 2.32
N LEU A 28 -12.02 1.57 3.11
CA LEU A 28 -11.61 1.78 4.50
C LEU A 28 -10.08 1.82 4.61
N ALA A 29 -9.57 2.72 5.46
CA ALA A 29 -8.17 2.72 5.86
C ALA A 29 -7.92 1.49 6.73
N SER A 30 -7.13 0.55 6.22
CA SER A 30 -6.80 -0.72 6.89
C SER A 30 -8.03 -1.49 7.42
N SER A 31 -9.17 -1.41 6.71
CA SER A 31 -10.46 -2.02 7.13
C SER A 31 -11.04 -1.51 8.46
N LEU A 32 -10.56 -0.36 8.98
CA LEU A 32 -10.98 0.15 10.29
C LEU A 32 -11.96 1.32 10.21
N MET A 33 -11.77 2.22 9.24
CA MET A 33 -12.61 3.42 9.13
C MET A 33 -12.56 4.03 7.73
N PRO A 34 -13.55 4.85 7.34
CA PRO A 34 -13.53 5.53 6.05
C PRO A 34 -12.24 6.36 5.87
N GLN A 35 -11.61 6.24 4.70
CA GLN A 35 -10.33 6.92 4.44
C GLN A 35 -10.41 8.44 4.62
N ALA A 36 -11.51 9.06 4.18
CA ALA A 36 -11.72 10.50 4.35
C ALA A 36 -11.70 10.91 5.83
N ASP A 37 -12.33 10.11 6.69
CA ASP A 37 -12.39 10.38 8.14
C ASP A 37 -11.02 10.17 8.79
N PHE A 38 -10.29 9.14 8.35
CA PHE A 38 -8.91 8.89 8.79
C PHE A 38 -8.00 10.08 8.47
N LEU A 39 -7.99 10.55 7.22
CA LEU A 39 -7.17 11.68 6.79
C LEU A 39 -7.55 12.98 7.52
N ALA A 40 -8.85 13.26 7.67
CA ALA A 40 -9.31 14.43 8.41
C ALA A 40 -8.92 14.42 9.90
N ARG A 41 -8.93 13.24 10.53
CA ARG A 41 -8.43 13.08 11.91
C ARG A 41 -6.92 13.25 11.99
N TYR A 42 -6.17 12.72 11.01
CA TYR A 42 -4.73 12.90 10.92
C TYR A 42 -4.35 14.37 10.80
N GLU A 43 -4.99 15.13 9.90
CA GLU A 43 -4.71 16.57 9.74
C GLU A 43 -4.98 17.34 11.04
N ARG A 44 -6.08 17.03 11.73
CA ARG A 44 -6.44 17.67 12.99
C ARG A 44 -5.43 17.38 14.10
N ALA A 45 -4.96 16.14 14.20
CA ALA A 45 -4.07 15.72 15.28
C ALA A 45 -2.62 16.13 15.04
N SER A 46 -2.15 16.12 13.78
CA SER A 46 -0.76 16.41 13.44
C SER A 46 -0.51 17.87 13.08
N GLY A 47 -1.52 18.60 12.61
CA GLY A 47 -1.38 19.93 12.02
C GLY A 47 -0.88 19.91 10.57
N ASN A 48 -0.50 18.74 10.03
CA ASN A 48 -0.09 18.59 8.64
C ASN A 48 -1.29 18.64 7.70
N LYS A 49 -1.11 19.22 6.51
CA LYS A 49 -2.13 19.23 5.46
C LYS A 49 -1.91 18.10 4.46
N VAL A 50 -2.93 17.30 4.20
CA VAL A 50 -2.84 16.19 3.25
C VAL A 50 -3.11 16.72 1.85
N ASN A 51 -2.10 16.63 0.99
CA ASN A 51 -2.23 16.88 -0.43
C ASN A 51 -2.63 15.56 -1.11
N MET A 52 -3.79 15.54 -1.75
CA MET A 52 -4.32 14.33 -2.37
C MET A 52 -3.54 13.89 -3.61
N ASP A 53 -2.90 14.81 -4.35
CA ASP A 53 -2.06 14.48 -5.50
C ASP A 53 -0.74 13.84 -5.03
N THR A 54 -0.16 14.39 -3.96
CA THR A 54 1.01 13.78 -3.30
C THR A 54 0.67 12.40 -2.76
N LEU A 55 -0.50 12.25 -2.12
CA LEU A 55 -0.98 10.94 -1.64
C LEU A 55 -1.16 9.94 -2.79
N ALA A 56 -1.72 10.36 -3.92
CA ALA A 56 -1.89 9.52 -5.11
C ALA A 56 -0.53 9.07 -5.69
N TYR A 57 0.47 9.96 -5.73
CA TYR A 57 1.84 9.58 -6.08
C TYR A 57 2.38 8.50 -5.13
N PHE A 58 2.20 8.67 -3.81
CA PHE A 58 2.66 7.69 -2.84
C PHE A 58 1.90 6.37 -2.89
N HIS A 59 0.62 6.35 -3.30
CA HIS A 59 -0.10 5.10 -3.59
C HIS A 59 0.58 4.33 -4.74
N ILE A 60 0.89 5.00 -5.85
CA ILE A 60 1.63 4.41 -6.98
C ILE A 60 2.98 3.88 -6.49
N PHE A 61 3.74 4.71 -5.78
CA PHE A 61 5.04 4.33 -5.25
C PHE A 61 4.97 3.15 -4.26
N SER A 62 3.91 3.08 -3.47
CA SER A 62 3.69 1.98 -2.51
C SER A 62 3.41 0.66 -3.22
N TYR A 63 2.60 0.65 -4.28
CA TYR A 63 2.41 -0.55 -5.09
C TYR A 63 3.69 -1.00 -5.79
N TYR A 64 4.51 -0.06 -6.27
CA TYR A 64 5.84 -0.38 -6.77
C TYR A 64 6.72 -1.04 -5.70
N LYS A 65 6.79 -0.46 -4.49
CA LYS A 65 7.53 -1.07 -3.36
C LYS A 65 7.03 -2.48 -3.07
N ILE A 66 5.72 -2.69 -2.99
CA ILE A 66 5.12 -3.99 -2.71
C ILE A 66 5.43 -4.99 -3.82
N ALA A 67 5.34 -4.59 -5.10
CA ALA A 67 5.71 -5.44 -6.22
C ALA A 67 7.16 -5.94 -6.09
N VAL A 68 8.11 -5.08 -5.74
CA VAL A 68 9.52 -5.46 -5.54
C VAL A 68 9.70 -6.36 -4.30
N ILE A 69 9.05 -6.02 -3.19
CA ILE A 69 9.12 -6.81 -1.95
C ILE A 69 8.57 -8.22 -2.21
N ALA A 70 7.35 -8.30 -2.73
CA ALA A 70 6.63 -9.55 -2.93
C ALA A 70 7.21 -10.38 -4.07
N ALA A 71 7.28 -9.83 -5.30
CA ALA A 71 7.65 -10.61 -6.49
C ALA A 71 9.15 -10.97 -6.52
N ALA A 72 10.03 -10.10 -6.02
CA ALA A 72 11.47 -10.34 -6.09
C ALA A 72 12.08 -10.80 -4.77
N THR A 73 11.76 -10.14 -3.66
CA THR A 73 12.43 -10.41 -2.38
C THR A 73 11.88 -11.67 -1.71
N SER A 74 10.57 -11.85 -1.66
CA SER A 74 9.97 -13.02 -1.00
C SER A 74 10.38 -14.34 -1.65
N VAL A 75 10.51 -14.40 -2.98
CA VAL A 75 11.01 -15.58 -3.69
C VAL A 75 12.44 -15.93 -3.27
N ARG A 76 13.34 -14.94 -3.22
CA ARG A 76 14.73 -15.15 -2.79
C ARG A 76 14.83 -15.60 -1.34
N VAL A 77 14.00 -15.03 -0.46
CA VAL A 77 13.94 -15.38 0.96
C VAL A 77 13.45 -16.82 1.15
N ALA A 78 12.41 -17.23 0.43
CA ALA A 78 11.89 -18.60 0.48
C ALA A 78 12.91 -19.61 -0.05
N TYR A 79 13.49 -19.35 -1.22
CA TYR A 79 14.52 -20.22 -1.81
C TYR A 79 15.73 -20.39 -0.89
N SER A 80 16.18 -19.29 -0.28
CA SER A 80 17.36 -19.28 0.59
C SER A 80 17.06 -19.67 2.05
N ARG A 81 15.81 -20.04 2.37
CA ARG A 81 15.32 -20.42 3.72
C ARG A 81 15.77 -19.47 4.83
N ARG A 82 15.65 -18.16 4.58
CA ARG A 82 16.14 -17.12 5.51
C ARG A 82 15.18 -16.84 6.67
N THR A 83 14.06 -17.54 6.73
CA THR A 83 13.02 -17.43 7.75
C THR A 83 12.30 -18.76 7.89
N HIS A 84 11.68 -19.00 9.06
CA HIS A 84 10.76 -20.13 9.29
C HIS A 84 9.43 -19.97 8.55
N LEU A 85 9.20 -18.81 7.94
CA LEU A 85 8.01 -18.47 7.15
C LEU A 85 8.22 -18.71 5.65
N ASP A 86 9.02 -19.70 5.25
CA ASP A 86 9.34 -19.95 3.83
C ASP A 86 8.09 -20.24 2.97
N ALA A 87 7.13 -21.01 3.48
CA ALA A 87 5.85 -21.24 2.83
C ALA A 87 5.05 -19.94 2.62
N MET A 88 5.02 -19.06 3.64
CA MET A 88 4.37 -17.75 3.54
C MET A 88 5.09 -16.82 2.57
N MET A 89 6.42 -16.87 2.50
CA MET A 89 7.19 -16.07 1.55
C MET A 89 6.96 -16.53 0.11
N ASN A 90 6.81 -17.84 -0.12
CA ASN A 90 6.36 -18.36 -1.41
C ASN A 90 4.94 -17.85 -1.76
N PHE A 91 3.99 -17.90 -0.83
CA PHE A 91 2.66 -17.32 -1.05
C PHE A 91 2.71 -15.81 -1.34
N ALA A 92 3.51 -15.06 -0.58
CA ALA A 92 3.67 -13.63 -0.76
C ALA A 92 4.21 -13.28 -2.16
N SER A 93 5.00 -14.15 -2.79
CA SER A 93 5.43 -13.93 -4.18
C SER A 93 4.26 -13.85 -5.17
N GLY A 94 3.20 -14.64 -4.95
CA GLY A 94 1.95 -14.56 -5.72
C GLY A 94 1.23 -13.23 -5.55
N LEU A 95 1.25 -12.64 -4.34
CA LEU A 95 0.71 -11.30 -4.10
C LEU A 95 1.45 -10.21 -4.90
N GLY A 96 2.70 -10.48 -5.31
CA GLY A 96 3.46 -9.60 -6.19
C GLY A 96 2.75 -9.31 -7.51
N SER A 97 2.10 -10.32 -8.10
CA SER A 97 1.32 -10.14 -9.33
C SER A 97 0.10 -9.24 -9.13
N VAL A 98 -0.56 -9.32 -7.97
CA VAL A 98 -1.67 -8.42 -7.61
C VAL A 98 -1.18 -6.98 -7.51
N ALA A 99 -0.04 -6.76 -6.84
CA ALA A 99 0.54 -5.42 -6.72
C ALA A 99 0.97 -4.83 -8.07
N ILE A 100 1.54 -5.64 -8.97
CA ILE A 100 1.91 -5.22 -10.33
C ILE A 100 0.66 -4.85 -11.15
N SER A 101 -0.39 -5.66 -11.07
CA SER A 101 -1.65 -5.40 -11.77
C SER A 101 -2.26 -4.07 -11.33
N GLU A 102 -2.31 -3.81 -10.02
CA GLU A 102 -2.86 -2.56 -9.50
C GLU A 102 -1.96 -1.36 -9.79
N LEU A 103 -0.63 -1.53 -9.75
CA LEU A 103 0.32 -0.51 -10.17
C LEU A 103 0.05 -0.05 -11.61
N ASN A 104 -0.11 -0.99 -12.55
CA ASN A 104 -0.42 -0.65 -13.95
C ASN A 104 -1.73 0.13 -14.06
N ARG A 105 -2.79 -0.29 -13.36
CA ARG A 105 -4.08 0.42 -13.34
C ARG A 105 -3.95 1.87 -12.86
N LEU A 106 -3.13 2.10 -11.82
CA LEU A 106 -2.89 3.44 -11.29
C LEU A 106 -2.04 4.30 -12.24
N LEU A 107 -1.04 3.71 -12.91
CA LEU A 107 -0.21 4.39 -13.89
C LEU A 107 -1.02 4.78 -15.14
N ASP A 108 -1.88 3.89 -15.64
CA ASP A 108 -2.78 4.18 -16.75
C ASP A 108 -3.69 5.37 -16.40
N LYS A 109 -4.26 5.38 -15.19
CA LYS A 109 -5.10 6.49 -14.72
C LYS A 109 -4.32 7.81 -14.57
N ALA A 110 -3.04 7.76 -14.20
CA ALA A 110 -2.22 8.94 -13.99
C ALA A 110 -1.66 9.53 -15.31
N THR A 111 -1.68 8.77 -16.40
CA THR A 111 -1.11 9.16 -17.69
C THR A 111 -2.14 9.34 -18.81
N ALA A 112 -3.39 8.97 -18.56
CA ALA A 112 -4.54 9.27 -19.42
C ALA A 112 -5.00 10.73 -19.31
#